data_AF-A0A800DX99-F1
#
_entry.id   AF-A0A800DX99-F1
#
_cell.length_a   1.000
_cell.length_b   1.000
_cell.length_c   1.000
_cell.angle_alpha   90.00
_cell.angle_beta   90.00
_cell.angle_gamma   90.00
#
_symmetry.space_group_name_H-M   'P 1'
#
loop_
_entity.id
_entity.type
_entity.pdbx_description
1 polymer ?
#
loop_
_entity_poly.entity_id
_entity_poly.type
_entity_poly.pdbx_seq_one_letter_code
_entity_poly.pdbx_strand_id
1 'polypeptide(L)'
;GFTIALDVDVSEKTFSAKYGLAVLPLNIEDNEKSLKQIVEEKNVTQEYRQQEFENFDTTDDHLMHIVGIVKDQKGNQYYKVKNSWGSNSKRVGNDGYIYMSVAYFKLKAISVLMHKNALPKKVRNAID
;
A
#
# COMPACT_ATOMS: atom_id res chain seq x y z
N GLY A 1 19.04 -4.46 4.58
CA GLY A 1 17.62 -4.85 4.68
C GLY A 1 17.21 -5.54 3.38
N PHE A 2 16.09 -6.26 3.39
CA PHE A 2 15.49 -6.82 2.17
C PHE A 2 14.39 -5.88 1.64
N THR A 3 14.05 -6.04 0.37
CA THR A 3 12.93 -5.35 -0.28
C THR A 3 11.89 -6.39 -0.71
N ILE A 4 10.70 -5.93 -1.10
CA ILE A 4 9.54 -6.80 -1.36
C ILE A 4 8.91 -6.41 -2.69
N ALA A 5 8.78 -7.37 -3.61
CA ALA A 5 7.91 -7.17 -4.78
C ALA A 5 6.46 -7.34 -4.33
N LEU A 6 5.61 -6.40 -4.73
CA LEU A 6 4.25 -6.23 -4.27
C LEU A 6 3.30 -6.30 -5.46
N ASP A 7 2.29 -7.12 -5.31
CA ASP A 7 1.10 -7.19 -6.15
C ASP A 7 -0.08 -6.63 -5.33
N VAL A 8 -0.79 -5.66 -5.90
CA VAL A 8 -1.73 -4.81 -5.16
C VAL A 8 -2.72 -4.15 -6.10
N ASP A 9 -3.96 -4.01 -5.65
CA ASP A 9 -4.99 -3.22 -6.33
C ASP A 9 -4.69 -1.71 -6.22
N VAL A 10 -4.65 -1.00 -7.34
CA VAL A 10 -4.46 0.46 -7.44
C VAL A 10 -5.64 1.19 -8.08
N SER A 11 -6.73 0.49 -8.38
CA SER A 11 -7.95 1.00 -9.00
C SER A 11 -8.88 1.71 -8.00
N GLU A 12 -8.27 2.33 -6.99
CA GLU A 12 -8.95 3.00 -5.89
C GLU A 12 -8.92 4.52 -6.03
N LYS A 13 -10.02 5.18 -5.64
CA LYS A 13 -10.10 6.67 -5.62
C LYS A 13 -9.03 7.30 -4.73
N THR A 14 -8.52 6.53 -3.77
CA THR A 14 -7.55 6.96 -2.77
C THR A 14 -6.14 6.46 -3.06
N PHE A 15 -5.93 5.80 -4.22
CA PHE A 15 -4.62 5.67 -4.84
C PHE A 15 -4.39 6.85 -5.79
N SER A 16 -3.30 7.57 -5.62
CA SER A 16 -2.99 8.71 -6.47
C SER A 16 -1.52 8.78 -6.82
N ALA A 17 -1.19 8.51 -8.08
CA ALA A 17 0.14 8.80 -8.61
C ALA A 17 0.47 10.28 -8.52
N LYS A 18 -0.47 11.18 -8.82
CA LYS A 18 -0.25 12.63 -8.78
C LYS A 18 0.26 13.09 -7.41
N TYR A 19 -0.34 12.59 -6.33
CA TYR A 19 0.07 12.91 -4.96
C TYR A 19 1.13 11.95 -4.40
N GLY A 20 1.44 10.86 -5.11
CA GLY A 20 2.36 9.83 -4.66
C GLY A 20 1.89 9.14 -3.37
N LEU A 21 0.58 8.91 -3.22
CA LEU A 21 -0.05 8.44 -1.99
C LEU A 21 -1.05 7.32 -2.28
N ALA A 22 -1.15 6.37 -1.38
CA ALA A 22 -2.22 5.38 -1.33
C ALA A 22 -2.69 5.22 0.13
N VAL A 23 -3.96 5.55 0.39
CA VAL A 23 -4.52 5.64 1.75
C VAL A 23 -5.93 5.06 1.80
N LEU A 24 -6.40 4.66 2.97
CA LEU A 24 -7.70 4.04 3.18
C LEU A 24 -8.47 4.79 4.27
N PRO A 25 -9.06 5.96 3.95
CA PRO A 25 -9.75 6.79 4.93
C PRO A 25 -10.93 6.04 5.57
N LEU A 26 -11.21 6.35 6.83
CA LEU A 26 -12.32 5.75 7.57
C LEU A 26 -13.67 6.01 6.89
N ASN A 27 -13.88 7.26 6.47
CA ASN A 27 -15.10 7.75 5.82
C ASN A 27 -14.86 8.04 4.33
N ILE A 28 -15.84 7.71 3.49
CA ILE A 28 -15.75 7.88 2.02
C ILE A 28 -15.70 9.36 1.64
N GLU A 29 -16.35 10.22 2.42
CA GLU A 29 -16.37 11.67 2.27
C GLU A 29 -14.96 12.29 2.40
N ASP A 30 -14.07 11.61 3.12
CA ASP A 30 -12.68 12.05 3.29
C ASP A 30 -11.76 11.61 2.13
N ASN A 31 -12.24 10.91 1.09
CA ASN A 31 -11.41 10.40 -0.01
C ASN A 31 -10.50 11.48 -0.62
N GLU A 32 -11.04 12.62 -1.05
CA GLU A 32 -10.22 13.70 -1.62
C GLU A 32 -9.32 14.39 -0.59
N LYS A 33 -9.81 14.49 0.65
CA LYS A 33 -9.09 15.13 1.75
C LYS A 33 -7.89 14.30 2.18
N SER A 34 -8.03 12.98 2.20
CA SER A 34 -7.00 12.01 2.57
C SER A 34 -5.75 12.09 1.68
N LEU A 35 -5.91 12.51 0.42
CA LEU A 35 -4.81 12.71 -0.52
C LEU A 35 -4.01 13.99 -0.26
N LYS A 36 -4.51 14.89 0.59
CA LYS A 36 -3.92 16.21 0.88
C LYS A 36 -3.61 16.41 2.36
N GLN A 37 -4.27 15.67 3.24
CA GLN A 37 -4.20 15.81 4.70
C GLN A 37 -4.25 14.44 5.36
N ILE A 38 -3.61 14.31 6.54
CA ILE A 38 -3.76 13.10 7.35
C ILE A 38 -5.15 13.04 7.96
N VAL A 39 -5.89 12.00 7.59
CA VAL A 39 -7.17 11.63 8.17
C VAL A 39 -7.04 10.29 8.91
N GLU A 40 -8.07 9.94 9.66
CA GLU A 40 -8.17 8.61 10.25
C GLU A 40 -8.41 7.55 9.17
N GLU A 41 -7.78 6.38 9.30
CA GLU A 41 -7.85 5.29 8.33
C GLU A 41 -8.57 4.07 8.91
N LYS A 42 -9.16 3.24 8.04
CA LYS A 42 -9.87 2.02 8.45
C LYS A 42 -8.94 1.04 9.17
N ASN A 43 -9.44 0.41 10.22
CA ASN A 43 -8.82 -0.78 10.79
C ASN A 43 -9.28 -2.02 10.01
N VAL A 44 -8.41 -2.57 9.18
CA VAL A 44 -8.71 -3.71 8.30
C VAL A 44 -8.67 -5.03 9.08
N THR A 45 -9.79 -5.76 9.12
CA THR A 45 -9.87 -7.13 9.65
C THR A 45 -9.62 -8.16 8.55
N GLN A 46 -9.36 -9.42 8.94
CA GLN A 46 -9.16 -10.50 7.98
C GLN A 46 -10.45 -10.80 7.19
N GLU A 47 -11.61 -10.74 7.85
CA GLU A 47 -12.92 -10.98 7.25
C GLU A 47 -13.24 -9.91 6.22
N TYR A 48 -12.99 -8.64 6.55
CA TYR A 48 -13.24 -7.54 5.61
C TYR A 48 -12.34 -7.63 4.37
N ARG A 49 -11.06 -7.94 4.57
CA ARG A 49 -10.13 -8.20 3.46
C ARG A 49 -10.60 -9.36 2.58
N GLN A 50 -11.09 -10.44 3.17
CA GLN A 50 -11.59 -11.59 2.41
C GLN A 50 -12.82 -11.22 1.57
N GLN A 51 -13.77 -10.48 2.16
CA GLN A 51 -14.98 -10.02 1.47
C GLN A 51 -14.65 -9.17 0.23
N GLU A 52 -13.69 -8.24 0.35
CA GLU A 52 -13.29 -7.36 -0.76
C GLU A 52 -12.60 -8.11 -1.89
N PHE A 53 -11.91 -9.21 -1.58
CA PHE A 53 -11.34 -10.08 -2.62
C PHE A 53 -12.44 -10.92 -3.30
N GLU A 54 -13.37 -11.49 -2.54
CA GLU A 54 -14.43 -12.38 -3.05
C GLU A 54 -15.53 -11.64 -3.81
N ASN A 55 -15.76 -10.36 -3.51
CA ASN A 55 -16.73 -9.53 -4.22
C ASN A 55 -16.13 -8.77 -5.41
N PHE A 56 -14.83 -8.97 -5.68
CA PHE A 56 -14.06 -8.31 -6.75
C PHE A 56 -13.84 -6.79 -6.57
N ASP A 57 -14.00 -6.25 -5.37
CA ASP A 57 -13.59 -4.88 -5.05
C ASP A 57 -12.06 -4.76 -4.85
N THR A 58 -11.37 -5.89 -4.71
CA THR A 58 -9.90 -5.98 -4.72
C THR A 58 -9.46 -7.03 -5.73
N THR A 59 -8.74 -6.61 -6.75
CA THR A 59 -8.28 -7.44 -7.86
C THR A 59 -6.76 -7.28 -8.10
N ASP A 60 -6.17 -8.18 -8.87
CA ASP A 60 -4.77 -8.06 -9.32
C ASP A 60 -4.72 -7.10 -10.52
N ASP A 61 -4.20 -5.89 -10.30
CA ASP A 61 -4.14 -4.85 -11.33
C ASP A 61 -2.77 -4.17 -11.50
N HIS A 62 -1.82 -4.31 -10.56
CA HIS A 62 -0.51 -3.65 -10.67
C HIS A 62 0.60 -4.25 -9.80
N LEU A 63 1.83 -4.20 -10.33
CA LEU A 63 3.05 -4.64 -9.64
C LEU A 63 3.98 -3.46 -9.29
N MET A 64 4.43 -3.43 -8.05
CA MET A 64 5.36 -2.43 -7.52
C MET A 64 6.42 -3.03 -6.58
N HIS A 65 7.29 -2.20 -6.02
CA HIS A 65 8.40 -2.65 -5.17
C HIS A 65 8.50 -1.84 -3.87
N ILE A 66 8.23 -2.47 -2.72
CA ILE A 66 8.45 -1.84 -1.41
C ILE A 66 9.95 -1.79 -1.12
N VAL A 67 10.49 -0.60 -0.90
CA VAL A 67 11.92 -0.36 -0.67
C VAL A 67 12.25 0.24 0.69
N GLY A 68 11.24 0.55 1.51
CA GLY A 68 11.44 1.10 2.84
C GLY A 68 10.15 1.47 3.55
N ILE A 69 10.30 2.10 4.70
CA ILE A 69 9.21 2.64 5.52
C ILE A 69 9.50 4.12 5.75
N VAL A 70 8.48 4.95 5.64
CA VAL A 70 8.51 6.37 6.01
C VAL A 70 7.42 6.64 7.04
N LYS A 71 7.52 7.80 7.70
CA LYS A 71 6.51 8.26 8.66
C LYS A 71 6.02 9.65 8.29
N ASP A 72 4.75 9.91 8.55
CA ASP A 72 4.19 11.25 8.46
C ASP A 72 4.48 12.08 9.72
N GLN A 73 3.96 13.32 9.76
CA GLN A 73 4.13 14.24 10.88
C GLN A 73 3.40 13.82 12.17
N LYS A 74 2.45 12.88 12.10
CA LYS A 74 1.78 12.29 13.27
C LYS A 74 2.40 10.95 13.69
N GLY A 75 3.42 10.49 12.97
CA GLY A 75 4.11 9.24 13.24
C GLY A 75 3.47 8.00 12.62
N ASN A 76 2.42 8.15 11.79
CA ASN A 76 1.82 7.02 11.08
C ASN A 76 2.81 6.45 10.07
N GLN A 77 2.84 5.13 9.93
CA GLN A 77 3.76 4.43 9.06
C GLN A 77 3.18 4.26 7.65
N TYR A 78 4.05 4.44 6.65
CA TYR A 78 3.77 4.19 5.25
C TYR A 78 4.89 3.34 4.67
N TYR A 79 4.56 2.40 3.79
CA TYR A 79 5.54 1.75 2.93
C TYR A 79 5.96 2.71 1.82
N LYS A 80 7.28 2.88 1.65
CA LYS A 80 7.85 3.58 0.50
C LYS A 80 7.91 2.60 -0.67
N VAL A 81 7.02 2.79 -1.64
CA VAL A 81 6.82 1.90 -2.77
C VAL A 81 7.39 2.55 -4.03
N LYS A 82 8.39 1.93 -4.65
CA LYS A 82 8.90 2.33 -5.96
C LYS A 82 7.90 1.91 -7.03
N ASN A 83 7.43 2.87 -7.81
CA ASN A 83 6.61 2.62 -8.98
C ASN A 83 7.46 2.62 -10.27
N SER A 84 6.88 2.20 -11.39
CA SER A 84 7.51 2.09 -12.71
C SER A 84 7.04 3.19 -13.69
N TRP A 85 6.30 4.19 -13.21
CA TRP A 85 5.77 5.28 -14.02
C TRP A 85 6.69 6.51 -14.08
N GLY A 86 8.01 6.31 -14.03
CA GLY A 86 9.01 7.38 -14.10
C GLY A 86 9.07 8.30 -12.87
N SER A 87 10.06 9.18 -12.84
CA SER A 87 10.39 10.03 -11.67
C SER A 87 9.96 11.50 -11.82
N ASN A 88 9.25 11.86 -12.89
CA ASN A 88 8.79 13.22 -13.09
C ASN A 88 7.72 13.57 -12.03
N SER A 89 8.13 14.32 -11.00
CA SER A 89 7.30 14.75 -9.88
C SER A 89 6.06 15.57 -10.28
N LYS A 90 6.01 16.11 -11.50
CA LYS A 90 4.79 16.76 -12.02
C LYS A 90 3.69 15.77 -12.39
N ARG A 91 4.05 14.50 -12.65
CA ARG A 91 3.14 13.41 -13.02
C ARG A 91 2.96 12.40 -11.90
N VAL A 92 4.06 11.98 -11.28
CA VAL A 92 4.07 10.99 -10.20
C VAL A 92 4.79 11.62 -9.01
N GLY A 93 4.05 11.88 -7.95
CA GLY A 93 4.56 12.51 -6.73
C GLY A 93 5.75 11.75 -6.14
N ASN A 94 6.42 12.41 -5.21
CA ASN A 94 7.53 11.83 -4.44
C ASN A 94 8.65 11.21 -5.30
N ASP A 95 9.03 11.84 -6.41
CA ASP A 95 10.08 11.35 -7.32
C ASP A 95 9.81 9.93 -7.88
N GLY A 96 8.54 9.64 -8.20
CA GLY A 96 8.12 8.35 -8.75
C GLY A 96 7.78 7.28 -7.69
N TYR A 97 7.77 7.64 -6.41
CA TYR A 97 7.40 6.74 -5.32
C TYR A 97 5.94 6.95 -4.88
N ILE A 98 5.30 5.88 -4.46
CA ILE A 98 4.01 5.91 -3.76
C ILE A 98 4.27 5.64 -2.28
N TYR A 99 3.73 6.50 -1.41
CA TYR A 99 3.71 6.25 0.03
C TYR A 99 2.37 5.60 0.36
N MET A 100 2.43 4.30 0.63
CA MET A 100 1.25 3.46 0.84
C MET A 100 1.03 3.25 2.33
N SER A 101 -0.13 3.64 2.84
CA SER A 101 -0.42 3.44 4.26
C SER A 101 -0.48 1.95 4.60
N VAL A 102 -0.23 1.63 5.87
CA VAL A 102 -0.38 0.26 6.36
C VAL A 102 -1.83 -0.24 6.20
N ALA A 103 -2.82 0.65 6.34
CA ALA A 103 -4.23 0.31 6.16
C ALA A 103 -4.55 -0.05 4.70
N TYR A 104 -4.11 0.76 3.74
CA TYR A 104 -4.26 0.46 2.32
C TYR A 104 -3.59 -0.86 1.94
N PHE A 105 -2.34 -1.06 2.39
CA PHE A 105 -1.61 -2.31 2.15
C PHE A 105 -2.35 -3.53 2.69
N LYS A 106 -2.87 -3.45 3.92
CA LYS A 106 -3.61 -4.57 4.54
C LYS A 106 -4.85 -4.96 3.74
N LEU A 107 -5.56 -3.99 3.15
CA LEU A 107 -6.76 -4.26 2.39
C LEU A 107 -6.44 -4.74 0.97
N LYS A 108 -5.62 -3.97 0.24
CA LYS A 108 -5.52 -4.05 -1.22
C LYS A 108 -4.33 -4.87 -1.74
N ALA A 109 -3.33 -5.20 -0.91
CA ALA A 109 -2.23 -6.06 -1.37
C ALA A 109 -2.75 -7.48 -1.67
N ILE A 110 -2.42 -8.08 -2.81
CA ILE A 110 -2.81 -9.44 -3.17
C ILE A 110 -1.73 -10.44 -2.75
N SER A 111 -0.52 -10.22 -3.26
CA SER A 111 0.61 -11.12 -3.03
C SER A 111 1.92 -10.34 -2.85
N VAL A 112 2.89 -11.01 -2.23
CA VAL A 112 4.24 -10.48 -2.07
C VAL A 112 5.27 -11.53 -2.41
N LEU A 113 6.35 -11.11 -3.06
CA LEU A 113 7.55 -11.92 -3.25
C LEU A 113 8.70 -11.28 -2.46
N MET A 114 9.33 -12.10 -1.62
CA MET A 114 10.48 -11.70 -0.84
C MET A 114 11.50 -12.82 -0.71
N HIS A 115 12.74 -12.46 -0.43
CA HIS A 115 13.80 -13.45 -0.18
C HIS A 115 13.50 -14.26 1.09
N LYS A 116 13.70 -15.58 1.09
CA LYS A 116 13.38 -16.46 2.24
C LYS A 116 14.03 -16.01 3.56
N ASN A 117 15.25 -15.45 3.50
CA ASN A 117 15.94 -14.92 4.70
C ASN A 117 15.33 -13.63 5.26
N ALA A 118 14.37 -13.01 4.57
CA ALA A 118 13.61 -11.88 5.07
C ALA A 118 12.43 -12.30 5.98
N LEU A 119 12.02 -13.58 5.92
CA LEU A 119 10.93 -14.09 6.74
C LEU A 119 11.36 -14.23 8.21
N PRO A 120 10.48 -13.88 9.18
CA PRO A 120 10.68 -14.25 10.56
C PRO A 120 10.83 -15.78 10.69
N LYS A 121 11.73 -16.24 11.56
CA LYS A 121 12.02 -17.68 11.75
C LYS A 121 10.74 -18.52 11.93
N LYS A 122 9.78 -18.03 12.71
CA LYS A 122 8.49 -18.70 12.95
C LYS A 122 7.69 -18.93 11.65
N VAL A 123 7.63 -17.92 10.77
CA VAL A 123 6.89 -18.01 9.51
C VAL A 123 7.61 -18.94 8.56
N ARG A 124 8.94 -18.81 8.44
CA ARG A 124 9.75 -19.68 7.58
C ARG A 124 9.58 -21.17 7.94
N ASN A 125 9.65 -21.51 9.22
CA ASN A 125 9.50 -22.88 9.68
C ASN A 125 8.08 -23.45 9.46
N ALA A 126 7.06 -22.61 9.23
CA ALA A 126 5.70 -23.05 9.01
C ALA A 126 5.38 -23.33 7.52
N ILE A 127 6.27 -22.93 6.61
CA ILE A 127 6.08 -23.04 5.15
C ILE A 127 7.20 -23.84 4.45
N ASP A 128 8.20 -24.31 5.20
CA ASP A 128 9.20 -25.30 4.76
C ASP A 128 8.71 -26.70 5.17
#